data_AF-A9EDS3-F1
#
_entry.id   AF-A9EDS3-F1
#
_cell.length_a   1.000
_cell.length_b   1.000
_cell.length_c   1.000
_cell.angle_alpha   90.00
_cell.angle_beta   90.00
_cell.angle_gamma   90.00
#
_symmetry.space_group_name_H-M   'P 1'
#
loop_
_entity.id
_entity.type
_entity.pdbx_description
1 polymer ?
#
loop_
_entity_poly.entity_id
_entity_poly.type
_entity_poly.pdbx_seq_one_letter_code
_entity_poly.pdbx_strand_id
1 'polypeptide(L)'
;MEIQYLKNLENTSKVEYSSQMIEGISEEKIAEYETQLGIIFPLAYKEFLYLAGSYPGYLVLLDGLASIEDLADEEYQAYRQKAYLEPFNFKETRPYWTFATGSQAFWFFYLDEDTEDPIVWQAELYDVGSYDLNHAGKKQTFSEFINDIVDYSKEYYKEMYG
;
A
#
# COMPACT_ATOMS: atom_id res chain seq x y z
N MET A 1 10.03 -16.23 2.84
CA MET A 1 10.54 -15.11 3.65
C MET A 1 10.19 -15.36 5.12
N GLU A 2 11.07 -15.00 6.05
CA GLU A 2 10.72 -14.96 7.49
C GLU A 2 10.01 -13.63 7.78
N ILE A 3 8.77 -13.69 8.25
CA ILE A 3 7.96 -12.50 8.60
C ILE A 3 8.40 -11.97 9.97
N GLN A 4 8.70 -10.68 10.08
CA GLN A 4 9.08 -10.00 11.32
C GLN A 4 8.03 -8.95 11.74
N TYR A 5 7.50 -8.20 10.78
CA TYR A 5 6.61 -7.06 11.03
C TYR A 5 5.12 -7.41 10.86
N LEU A 6 4.76 -8.15 9.81
CA LEU A 6 3.37 -8.36 9.43
C LEU A 6 2.74 -9.64 10.00
N LYS A 7 2.98 -9.89 11.29
CA LYS A 7 2.46 -11.08 11.98
C LYS A 7 0.94 -11.16 12.02
N ASN A 8 0.23 -10.03 12.15
CA ASN A 8 -1.25 -10.07 12.14
C ASN A 8 -1.78 -10.50 10.77
N LEU A 9 -1.18 -9.97 9.69
CA LEU A 9 -1.54 -10.32 8.32
C LEU A 9 -1.19 -11.78 8.00
N GLU A 10 0.00 -12.26 8.40
CA GLU A 10 0.40 -13.68 8.27
C GLU A 10 -0.62 -14.62 8.93
N ASN A 11 -1.14 -14.24 10.09
CA ASN A 11 -2.17 -15.00 10.80
C ASN A 11 -3.60 -14.78 10.25
N THR A 12 -3.78 -13.87 9.29
CA THR A 12 -5.06 -13.53 8.67
C THR A 12 -5.01 -13.82 7.17
N SER A 13 -5.01 -15.11 6.81
CA SER A 13 -5.06 -15.54 5.39
C SER A 13 -6.37 -15.16 4.68
N LYS A 14 -7.40 -14.82 5.45
CA LYS A 14 -8.72 -14.45 4.98
C LYS A 14 -9.43 -13.60 6.02
N VAL A 15 -10.02 -12.48 5.60
CA VAL A 15 -10.92 -11.70 6.45
C VAL A 15 -12.21 -12.50 6.67
N GLU A 16 -12.63 -12.65 7.92
CA GLU A 16 -13.86 -13.39 8.26
C GLU A 16 -15.06 -12.80 7.49
N TYR A 17 -15.97 -13.65 7.01
CA TYR A 17 -17.11 -13.28 6.13
C TYR A 17 -16.77 -12.83 4.70
N SER A 18 -15.49 -12.71 4.34
CA SER A 18 -15.07 -12.56 2.94
C SER A 18 -15.20 -13.89 2.17
N SER A 19 -15.28 -13.86 0.84
CA SER A 19 -15.13 -15.05 -0.01
C SER A 19 -13.70 -15.26 -0.52
N GLN A 20 -12.85 -14.23 -0.51
CA GLN A 20 -11.53 -14.24 -1.14
C GLN A 20 -10.40 -14.24 -0.10
N MET A 21 -9.27 -14.84 -0.48
CA MET A 21 -8.05 -14.90 0.33
C MET A 21 -7.07 -13.83 -0.13
N ILE A 22 -6.13 -13.47 0.74
CA ILE A 22 -4.97 -12.69 0.30
C ILE A 22 -4.05 -13.59 -0.54
N GLU A 23 -3.40 -13.01 -1.53
CA GLU A 23 -2.45 -13.71 -2.40
C GLU A 23 -1.16 -12.90 -2.52
N GLY A 24 -0.05 -13.50 -2.14
CA GLY A 24 1.27 -12.91 -2.22
C GLY A 24 2.02 -13.25 -3.50
N ILE A 25 3.22 -12.70 -3.62
CA ILE A 25 4.20 -13.03 -4.68
C ILE A 25 5.49 -13.59 -4.08
N SER A 26 6.29 -14.31 -4.88
CA SER A 26 7.54 -14.90 -4.39
C SER A 26 8.64 -13.86 -4.14
N GLU A 27 9.66 -14.22 -3.35
CA GLU A 27 10.80 -13.34 -3.08
C GLU A 27 11.57 -13.00 -4.36
N GLU A 28 11.69 -13.96 -5.28
CA GLU A 28 12.29 -13.73 -6.60
C GLU A 28 11.50 -12.69 -7.39
N LYS A 29 10.16 -12.76 -7.34
CA LYS A 29 9.29 -11.80 -8.02
C LYS A 29 9.41 -10.41 -7.40
N ILE A 30 9.53 -10.31 -6.09
CA ILE A 30 9.79 -9.02 -5.41
C ILE A 30 11.12 -8.43 -5.90
N ALA A 31 12.18 -9.23 -5.96
CA ALA A 31 13.49 -8.79 -6.43
C ALA A 31 13.49 -8.37 -7.93
N GLU A 32 12.68 -9.03 -8.77
CA GLU A 32 12.43 -8.60 -10.15
C GLU A 32 11.83 -7.19 -10.20
N TYR A 33 10.80 -6.91 -9.38
CA TYR A 33 10.19 -5.57 -9.32
C TYR A 33 11.14 -4.51 -8.78
N GLU A 34 11.92 -4.80 -7.73
CA GLU A 34 12.96 -3.90 -7.23
C GLU A 34 13.97 -3.53 -8.35
N THR A 35 14.38 -4.53 -9.13
CA THR A 35 15.29 -4.33 -10.27
C THR A 35 14.64 -3.51 -11.38
N GLN A 36 13.39 -3.83 -11.75
CA GLN A 36 12.64 -3.14 -12.79
C GLN A 36 12.43 -1.66 -12.45
N LEU A 37 12.04 -1.38 -11.21
CA LEU A 37 11.70 -0.05 -10.73
C LEU A 37 12.94 0.75 -10.30
N GLY A 38 14.08 0.08 -10.11
CA GLY A 38 15.31 0.72 -9.60
C GLY A 38 15.17 1.20 -8.15
N ILE A 39 14.34 0.52 -7.35
CA ILE A 39 14.06 0.85 -5.95
C ILE A 39 14.34 -0.35 -5.06
N ILE A 40 14.66 -0.10 -3.79
CA ILE A 40 14.75 -1.15 -2.77
C ILE A 40 13.56 -0.95 -1.85
N PHE A 41 12.75 -1.99 -1.71
CA PHE A 41 11.59 -1.96 -0.82
C PHE A 41 12.02 -2.20 0.63
N PRO A 42 11.45 -1.43 1.58
CA PRO A 42 11.57 -1.71 3.00
C PRO A 42 11.09 -3.12 3.34
N LEU A 43 11.67 -3.75 4.35
CA LEU A 43 11.37 -5.13 4.73
C LEU A 43 9.88 -5.34 5.02
N ALA A 44 9.24 -4.43 5.77
CA ALA A 44 7.82 -4.52 6.08
C ALA A 44 6.94 -4.52 4.82
N TYR A 45 7.32 -3.75 3.78
CA TYR A 45 6.59 -3.79 2.51
C TYR A 45 6.87 -5.07 1.71
N LYS A 46 8.10 -5.60 1.73
CA LYS A 46 8.40 -6.90 1.11
C LYS A 46 7.63 -8.04 1.77
N GLU A 47 7.47 -8.03 3.08
CA GLU A 47 6.59 -8.96 3.79
C GLU A 47 5.14 -8.83 3.32
N PHE A 48 4.65 -7.60 3.10
CA PHE A 48 3.31 -7.40 2.55
C PHE A 48 3.20 -7.99 1.15
N LEU A 49 4.18 -7.71 0.28
CA LEU A 49 4.19 -8.27 -1.07
C LEU A 49 4.20 -9.81 -1.05
N TYR A 50 4.97 -10.39 -0.13
CA TYR A 50 5.08 -11.84 0.04
C TYR A 50 3.77 -12.49 0.53
N LEU A 51 2.95 -11.76 1.30
CA LEU A 51 1.68 -12.26 1.85
C LEU A 51 0.47 -11.92 0.98
N ALA A 52 0.47 -10.75 0.35
CA ALA A 52 -0.70 -10.07 -0.21
C ALA A 52 -0.41 -9.21 -1.46
N GLY A 53 0.81 -9.26 -2.01
CA GLY A 53 1.25 -8.40 -3.12
C GLY A 53 0.59 -8.66 -4.47
N SER A 54 0.05 -9.86 -4.71
CA SER A 54 -0.72 -10.15 -5.91
C SER A 54 -2.16 -9.70 -5.74
N TYR A 55 -2.74 -9.93 -4.56
CA TYR A 55 -4.10 -9.54 -4.24
C TYR A 55 -4.25 -9.36 -2.73
N PRO A 56 -4.62 -8.16 -2.24
CA PRO A 56 -4.78 -7.91 -0.81
C PRO A 56 -6.08 -8.46 -0.23
N GLY A 57 -6.87 -9.19 -1.00
CA GLY A 57 -8.18 -9.64 -0.56
C GLY A 57 -9.12 -8.47 -0.28
N TYR A 58 -10.03 -8.69 0.65
CA TYR A 58 -10.93 -7.64 1.15
C TYR A 58 -10.33 -6.88 2.34
N LEU A 59 -9.04 -6.56 2.29
CA LEU A 59 -8.49 -5.60 3.25
C LEU A 59 -9.02 -4.21 2.86
N VAL A 60 -9.95 -3.69 3.67
CA VAL A 60 -10.62 -2.42 3.42
C VAL A 60 -9.58 -1.31 3.31
N LEU A 61 -9.78 -0.37 2.37
CA LEU A 61 -8.82 0.64 1.91
C LEU A 61 -7.70 0.15 0.97
N LEU A 62 -7.44 -1.16 0.90
CA LEU A 62 -6.56 -1.77 -0.10
C LEU A 62 -7.32 -2.43 -1.25
N ASP A 63 -8.66 -2.42 -1.22
CA ASP A 63 -9.57 -2.95 -2.26
C ASP A 63 -9.55 -2.13 -3.58
N GLY A 64 -8.62 -1.17 -3.71
CA GLY A 64 -8.31 -0.45 -4.94
C GLY A 64 -7.13 -1.07 -5.69
N LEU A 65 -6.41 -0.27 -6.48
CA LEU A 65 -5.14 -0.71 -7.08
C LEU A 65 -4.07 -0.74 -5.98
N ALA A 66 -3.81 -1.95 -5.48
CA ALA A 66 -2.84 -2.23 -4.45
C ALA A 66 -2.00 -3.49 -4.75
N SER A 67 -2.28 -4.19 -5.85
CA SER A 67 -1.38 -5.23 -6.35
C SER A 67 -0.09 -4.60 -6.87
N ILE A 68 1.04 -5.29 -6.71
CA ILE A 68 2.31 -4.80 -7.23
C ILE A 68 2.34 -4.77 -8.76
N GLU A 69 1.57 -5.64 -9.42
CA GLU A 69 1.46 -5.64 -10.88
C GLU A 69 0.81 -4.36 -11.38
N ASP A 70 -0.34 -3.97 -10.79
CA ASP A 70 -1.03 -2.73 -11.13
C ASP A 70 -0.17 -1.51 -10.79
N LEU A 71 0.46 -1.52 -9.62
CA LEU A 71 1.27 -0.39 -9.16
C LEU A 71 2.58 -0.24 -9.94
N ALA A 72 3.20 -1.33 -10.40
CA ALA A 72 4.45 -1.27 -11.17
C ALA A 72 4.22 -1.07 -12.68
N ASP A 73 2.98 -1.15 -13.15
CA ASP A 73 2.65 -0.97 -14.56
C ASP A 73 3.01 0.44 -15.07
N GLU A 74 3.71 0.52 -16.19
CA GLU A 74 4.21 1.78 -16.76
C GLU A 74 3.07 2.68 -17.27
N GLU A 75 2.02 2.08 -17.85
CA GLU A 75 0.87 2.84 -18.34
C GLU A 75 0.09 3.43 -17.17
N TYR A 76 -0.11 2.66 -16.11
CA TYR A 76 -0.72 3.12 -14.87
C TYR A 76 0.09 4.24 -14.22
N GLN A 77 1.41 4.09 -14.09
CA GLN A 77 2.28 5.14 -13.53
C GLN A 77 2.23 6.43 -14.37
N ALA A 78 2.28 6.31 -15.70
CA ALA A 78 2.15 7.45 -16.61
C ALA A 78 0.78 8.11 -16.54
N TYR A 79 -0.29 7.31 -16.43
CA TYR A 79 -1.65 7.82 -16.21
C TYR A 79 -1.75 8.55 -14.87
N ARG A 80 -1.25 7.95 -13.79
CA ARG A 80 -1.27 8.53 -12.44
C ARG A 80 -0.56 9.88 -12.39
N GLN A 81 0.62 9.95 -13.00
CA GLN A 81 1.38 11.20 -13.13
C GLN A 81 0.53 12.31 -13.78
N LYS A 82 -0.08 12.03 -14.93
CA LYS A 82 -0.85 13.03 -15.71
C LYS A 82 -2.22 13.36 -15.13
N ALA A 83 -2.90 12.37 -14.55
CA ALA A 83 -4.29 12.51 -14.10
C ALA A 83 -4.40 13.01 -12.64
N TYR A 84 -3.41 12.70 -11.80
CA TYR A 84 -3.48 12.98 -10.37
C TYR A 84 -2.31 13.83 -9.86
N LEU A 85 -1.07 13.61 -10.31
CA LEU A 85 0.06 14.34 -9.72
C LEU A 85 0.24 15.73 -10.33
N GLU A 86 0.23 15.83 -11.66
CA GLU A 86 0.39 17.11 -12.38
C GLU A 86 -0.76 18.09 -12.12
N PRO A 87 -2.06 17.69 -12.23
CA PRO A 87 -3.16 18.64 -12.06
C PRO A 87 -3.27 19.17 -10.64
N PHE A 88 -2.90 18.36 -9.65
CA PHE A 88 -2.93 18.75 -8.23
C PHE A 88 -1.62 19.41 -7.78
N ASN A 89 -0.68 19.63 -8.71
CA ASN A 89 0.61 20.28 -8.45
C ASN A 89 1.37 19.58 -7.31
N PHE A 90 1.25 18.26 -7.22
CA PHE A 90 1.97 17.44 -6.25
C PHE A 90 3.48 17.58 -6.55
N LYS A 91 4.21 18.14 -5.58
CA LYS A 91 5.64 18.46 -5.72
C LYS A 91 6.41 17.85 -4.57
N GLU A 92 6.42 16.52 -4.54
CA GLU A 92 7.32 15.82 -3.65
C GLU A 92 8.71 15.72 -4.28
N THR A 93 9.72 16.09 -3.51
CA THR A 93 11.12 16.13 -3.97
C THR A 93 11.91 14.92 -3.51
N ARG A 94 11.37 14.19 -2.52
CA ARG A 94 11.96 12.95 -2.01
C ARG A 94 11.48 11.76 -2.83
N PRO A 95 12.33 10.73 -3.02
CA PRO A 95 11.88 9.50 -3.64
C PRO A 95 10.85 8.79 -2.76
N TYR A 96 9.74 8.36 -3.35
CA TYR A 96 8.66 7.71 -2.63
C TYR A 96 8.08 6.55 -3.45
N TRP A 97 7.44 5.61 -2.76
CA TRP A 97 6.70 4.52 -3.38
C TRP A 97 5.24 4.55 -2.95
N THR A 98 4.33 4.52 -3.92
CA THR A 98 2.88 4.44 -3.68
C THR A 98 2.48 2.98 -3.60
N PHE A 99 1.85 2.59 -2.50
CA PHE A 99 1.46 1.20 -2.27
C PHE A 99 -0.05 0.98 -2.25
N ALA A 100 -0.85 2.06 -2.27
CA ALA A 100 -2.29 1.98 -2.41
C ALA A 100 -2.84 3.29 -3.01
N THR A 101 -3.90 3.18 -3.80
CA THR A 101 -4.59 4.34 -4.38
C THR A 101 -6.10 4.28 -4.16
N GLY A 102 -6.67 5.44 -3.87
CA GLY A 102 -8.11 5.71 -3.83
C GLY A 102 -8.49 6.74 -4.89
N SER A 103 -9.78 7.10 -4.94
CA SER A 103 -10.32 8.01 -5.96
C SER A 103 -9.74 9.43 -5.91
N GLN A 104 -9.41 9.92 -4.71
CA GLN A 104 -8.87 11.26 -4.45
C GLN A 104 -7.74 11.24 -3.41
N ALA A 105 -7.13 10.09 -3.17
CA ALA A 105 -6.00 9.96 -2.26
C ALA A 105 -5.09 8.83 -2.68
N PHE A 106 -3.84 8.87 -2.23
CA PHE A 106 -2.94 7.73 -2.31
C PHE A 106 -2.07 7.65 -1.08
N TRP A 107 -1.65 6.42 -0.77
CA TRP A 107 -0.79 6.12 0.36
C TRP A 107 0.58 5.72 -0.13
N PHE A 108 1.60 6.26 0.54
CA PHE A 108 2.97 6.09 0.14
C PHE A 108 3.90 6.10 1.36
N PHE A 109 5.13 5.66 1.14
CA PHE A 109 6.23 5.87 2.06
C PHE A 109 7.44 6.41 1.30
N TYR A 110 8.34 7.07 2.02
CA TYR A 110 9.59 7.56 1.46
C TYR A 110 10.63 6.45 1.38
N LEU A 111 11.40 6.43 0.29
CA LEU A 111 12.43 5.42 0.02
C LEU A 111 13.81 5.80 0.60
N ASP A 112 13.95 7.03 1.10
CA ASP A 112 15.21 7.60 1.61
C ASP A 112 15.31 7.61 3.14
N GLU A 113 14.42 6.91 3.85
CA GLU A 113 14.36 6.91 5.33
C GLU A 113 15.27 5.88 6.03
N ASP A 114 15.92 5.00 5.26
CA ASP A 114 16.84 3.95 5.77
C ASP A 114 16.25 3.16 6.95
N THR A 115 15.00 2.73 6.80
CA THR A 115 14.25 1.95 7.79
C THR A 115 13.58 0.75 7.13
N GLU A 116 13.55 -0.36 7.86
CA GLU A 116 12.86 -1.57 7.45
C GLU A 116 11.33 -1.45 7.52
N ASP A 117 10.82 -0.54 8.36
CA ASP A 117 9.39 -0.26 8.54
C ASP A 117 9.15 1.25 8.48
N PRO A 118 8.80 1.79 7.29
CA PRO A 118 8.75 3.22 7.04
C PRO A 118 7.47 3.87 7.55
N ILE A 119 7.47 5.20 7.69
CA ILE A 119 6.26 5.94 8.03
C ILE A 119 5.32 6.02 6.82
N VAL A 120 4.03 5.80 7.05
CA VAL A 120 3.00 5.95 6.03
C VAL A 120 2.50 7.38 5.94
N TRP A 121 2.45 7.87 4.71
CA TRP A 121 1.91 9.16 4.33
C TRP A 121 0.69 8.99 3.44
N GLN A 122 -0.21 9.95 3.52
CA GLN A 122 -1.36 10.07 2.65
C GLN A 122 -1.31 11.44 1.97
N ALA A 123 -1.42 11.42 0.65
CA ALA A 123 -1.66 12.63 -0.12
C ALA A 123 -3.15 12.69 -0.46
N GLU A 124 -3.84 13.73 0.02
CA GLU A 124 -5.24 14.00 -0.32
C GLU A 124 -5.32 15.03 -1.44
N LEU A 125 -6.08 14.70 -2.49
CA LEU A 125 -6.22 15.47 -3.71
C LEU A 125 -7.62 16.10 -3.73
N TYR A 126 -7.74 17.31 -3.18
CA TYR A 126 -9.03 17.98 -3.02
C TYR A 126 -9.47 18.73 -4.27
N ASP A 127 -8.66 19.69 -4.72
CA ASP A 127 -8.94 20.55 -5.88
C ASP A 127 -7.71 20.63 -6.79
N VAL A 128 -7.94 20.93 -8.07
CA VAL A 128 -6.85 21.18 -9.02
C VAL A 128 -5.93 22.27 -8.47
N GLY A 129 -4.64 21.93 -8.32
CA GLY A 129 -3.60 22.79 -7.77
C GLY A 129 -3.47 22.77 -6.24
N SER A 130 -4.23 21.96 -5.50
CA SER A 130 -4.11 21.79 -4.05
C SER A 130 -3.95 20.32 -3.63
N TYR A 131 -3.04 20.08 -2.69
CA TYR A 131 -2.90 18.81 -2.00
C TYR A 131 -2.54 19.06 -0.54
N ASP A 132 -2.90 18.12 0.33
CA ASP A 132 -2.42 18.09 1.71
C ASP A 132 -1.66 16.78 1.98
N LEU A 133 -0.52 16.93 2.65
CA LEU A 133 0.30 15.81 3.10
C LEU A 133 0.03 15.60 4.57
N ASN A 134 -0.77 14.58 4.86
CA ASN A 134 -1.01 14.16 6.23
C ASN A 134 -0.50 12.74 6.45
N HIS A 135 -0.31 12.38 7.71
CA HIS A 135 -0.23 10.97 8.05
C HIS A 135 -1.63 10.38 7.86
N ALA A 136 -1.73 9.11 7.49
CA ALA A 136 -3.00 8.42 7.25
C ALA A 136 -3.83 8.29 8.55
N GLY A 137 -4.35 9.39 9.07
CA GLY A 137 -5.00 9.55 10.38
C GLY A 137 -4.03 9.76 11.55
N LYS A 138 -3.01 8.91 11.71
CA LYS A 138 -2.01 8.97 12.80
C LYS A 138 -0.59 8.72 12.26
N LYS A 139 0.42 9.30 12.91
CA LYS A 139 1.81 8.95 12.61
C LYS A 139 2.06 7.51 13.02
N GLN A 140 2.22 6.64 12.04
CA GLN A 140 2.40 5.21 12.21
C GLN A 140 3.32 4.64 11.14
N THR A 141 3.94 3.51 11.46
CA THR A 141 4.73 2.76 10.50
C THR A 141 3.84 1.98 9.53
N PHE A 142 4.43 1.42 8.48
CA PHE A 142 3.72 0.60 7.50
C PHE A 142 3.13 -0.64 8.16
N SER A 143 3.87 -1.31 9.05
CA SER A 143 3.35 -2.48 9.76
C SER A 143 2.16 -2.17 10.68
N GLU A 144 2.22 -1.04 11.39
CA GLU A 144 1.11 -0.53 12.21
C GLU A 144 -0.12 -0.22 11.36
N PHE A 145 0.09 0.44 10.21
CA PHE A 145 -0.98 0.77 9.26
C PHE A 145 -1.67 -0.50 8.72
N ILE A 146 -0.91 -1.53 8.34
CA ILE A 146 -1.48 -2.79 7.86
C ILE A 146 -2.24 -3.53 8.98
N ASN A 147 -1.73 -3.51 10.22
CA ASN A 147 -2.44 -4.12 11.35
C ASN A 147 -3.79 -3.44 11.59
N ASP A 148 -3.83 -2.11 11.59
CA ASP A 148 -5.07 -1.34 11.70
C ASP A 148 -6.07 -1.72 10.61
N ILE A 149 -5.60 -1.86 9.36
CA ILE A 149 -6.46 -2.26 8.23
C ILE A 149 -7.02 -3.66 8.43
N VAL A 150 -6.20 -4.62 8.85
CA VAL A 150 -6.64 -6.00 9.10
C VAL A 150 -7.74 -6.01 10.16
N ASP A 151 -7.55 -5.29 11.26
CA ASP A 151 -8.50 -5.26 12.37
C ASP A 151 -9.80 -4.53 11.97
N TYR A 152 -9.68 -3.38 11.30
CA TYR A 152 -10.82 -2.65 10.76
C TYR A 152 -11.62 -3.49 9.76
N SER A 153 -10.96 -4.24 8.87
CA SER A 153 -11.64 -5.09 7.89
C SER A 153 -12.45 -6.20 8.57
N LYS A 154 -11.91 -6.82 9.63
CA LYS A 154 -12.64 -7.83 10.42
C LYS A 154 -13.90 -7.24 11.05
N GLU A 155 -13.80 -6.03 11.63
CA GLU A 155 -14.94 -5.34 12.23
C GLU A 155 -15.98 -4.94 11.18
N TYR A 156 -15.54 -4.33 10.07
CA TYR A 156 -16.41 -3.88 8.98
C TYR A 156 -17.29 -5.01 8.44
N TYR A 157 -16.69 -6.17 8.11
CA TYR A 157 -17.46 -7.28 7.54
C TYR A 157 -18.30 -8.02 8.58
N LYS A 158 -17.87 -8.03 9.84
CA LYS A 158 -18.69 -8.54 10.94
C LYS A 158 -19.95 -7.69 11.13
N GLU A 159 -19.86 -6.36 11.06
CA GLU A 159 -21.03 -5.48 11.14
C GLU A 159 -21.96 -5.60 9.93
N MET A 160 -21.39 -5.85 8.75
CA MET A 160 -22.15 -5.94 7.51
C MET A 160 -22.88 -7.29 7.33
N TYR A 161 -22.30 -8.39 7.84
CA TYR A 161 -22.74 -9.75 7.53
C TYR A 161 -22.96 -10.68 8.75
N GLY A 162 -22.62 -10.25 9.97
CA GLY A 162 -22.79 -11.01 11.21
C GLY A 162 -24.09 -10.70 11.95
#